data_AF-A0A969F708-F1
#
_entry.id   AF-A0A969F708-F1
#
_cell.length_a   1.000
_cell.length_b   1.000
_cell.length_c   1.000
_cell.angle_alpha   90.00
_cell.angle_beta   90.00
_cell.angle_gamma   90.00
#
_symmetry.space_group_name_H-M   'P 1'
#
loop_
_entity.id
_entity.type
_entity.pdbx_description
1 polymer ?
#
loop_
_entity_poly.entity_id
_entity_poly.type
_entity_poly.pdbx_seq_one_letter_code
_entity_poly.pdbx_strand_id
1 'polypeptide(L)' 'MDVIKNGEIHLLINTPLGQQAYADQSAMYAAAIRHNVPLITTLSAAQAAVSGIRALREKDLQVRSLQMHHSGNR' A
#
# COMPACT_ATOMS: atom_id res chain seq x y z
N MET A 1 11.46 14.15 2.37
CA MET A 1 10.72 14.30 3.63
C MET A 1 9.62 15.33 3.48
N ASP A 2 9.96 16.54 3.05
CA ASP A 2 8.97 17.62 2.88
C ASP A 2 7.85 17.27 1.90
N VAL A 3 8.15 16.56 0.81
CA VAL A 3 7.13 16.06 -0.13
C VAL A 3 6.12 15.08 0.49
N ILE A 4 6.51 14.30 1.51
CA ILE A 4 5.57 13.43 2.27
C ILE A 4 4.72 14.30 3.19
N LYS A 5 5.35 15.28 3.86
CA LYS A 5 4.69 16.22 4.77
C LYS A 5 3.68 17.12 4.05
N ASN A 6 3.99 17.52 2.82
CA ASN A 6 3.16 18.36 1.97
C ASN A 6 2.00 17.60 1.31
N GLY A 7 1.92 16.27 1.49
CA GLY A 7 0.88 15.44 0.87
C GLY A 7 1.07 15.22 -0.63
N GLU A 8 2.27 15.47 -1.17
CA GLU A 8 2.55 15.26 -2.59
C GLU A 8 2.73 13.76 -2.89
N ILE A 9 3.13 12.97 -1.89
CA ILE A 9 3.28 11.51 -1.98
C ILE A 9 2.14 10.81 -1.25
N HIS A 10 1.44 9.94 -1.97
CA HIS A 10 0.28 9.17 -1.47
C HIS A 10 0.57 7.66 -1.34
N LEU A 11 1.70 7.19 -1.85
CA LEU A 11 2.14 5.79 -1.77
C LEU A 11 3.67 5.74 -1.92
N LEU A 12 4.33 4.99 -1.05
CA LEU A 12 5.76 4.74 -1.14
C LEU A 12 6.02 3.28 -1.52
N ILE A 13 6.72 3.06 -2.63
CA ILE A 13 7.20 1.73 -3.05
C ILE A 13 8.71 1.75 -3.00
N ASN A 14 9.28 0.90 -2.16
CA ASN A 14 10.72 0.72 -2.06
C ASN A 14 11.04 -0.77 -2.18
N THR A 15 11.76 -1.17 -3.22
CA THR A 15 12.20 -2.55 -3.40
C THR A 15 13.70 -2.61 -3.11
N PRO A 16 14.12 -2.70 -1.83
CA PRO A 16 15.53 -2.64 -1.50
C PRO A 16 16.25 -3.88 -2.05
N LEU A 17 17.36 -3.64 -2.75
CA LEU A 17 18.31 -4.68 -3.12
C LEU A 17 19.58 -4.46 -2.27
N GLY A 18 19.88 -5.41 -1.38
CA GLY A 18 21.10 -5.42 -0.56
C GLY A 18 21.01 -4.66 0.79
N GLN A 19 21.95 -4.97 1.68
CA GLN A 19 21.99 -4.50 3.08
C GLN A 19 22.16 -2.98 3.23
N GLN A 20 22.92 -2.33 2.34
CA GLN A 20 23.15 -0.87 2.41
C GLN A 20 21.89 -0.05 2.15
N ALA A 21 20.95 -0.56 1.35
CA ALA A 21 19.69 0.14 1.09
C ALA A 21 18.84 0.31 2.37
N TYR A 22 18.98 -0.57 3.37
CA TYR A 22 18.15 -0.55 4.58
C TYR A 22 18.55 0.53 5.60
N ALA A 23 19.84 0.88 5.68
CA ALA A 23 20.34 1.79 6.72
C ALA A 23 19.85 3.24 6.54
N ASP A 24 19.74 3.72 5.30
CA ASP A 24 19.38 5.11 5.00
C ASP A 24 17.86 5.38 4.96
N GLN A 25 17.03 4.34 5.12
CA GLN A 25 15.58 4.44 4.90
C GLN A 25 14.76 4.73 6.16
N SER A 26 15.36 4.60 7.35
CA SER A 26 14.67 4.74 8.65
C SER A 26 13.91 6.07 8.77
N ALA A 27 14.56 7.17 8.40
CA ALA A 27 13.97 8.49 8.49
C ALA A 27 12.76 8.64 7.54
N MET A 28 12.88 8.12 6.31
CA MET A 28 11.81 8.14 5.31
C MET A 28 10.61 7.30 5.76
N TYR A 29 10.83 6.12 6.34
CA TYR A 29 9.78 5.28 6.90
C TYR A 29 9.08 5.95 8.08
N ALA A 30 9.84 6.56 8.99
CA ALA A 30 9.26 7.30 10.11
C ALA A 30 8.34 8.43 9.63
N ALA A 31 8.72 9.15 8.57
CA ALA A 31 7.87 10.17 7.96
C ALA A 31 6.64 9.58 7.28
N ALA A 32 6.77 8.51 6.49
CA ALA A 32 5.64 7.86 5.83
C ALA A 32 4.59 7.38 6.84
N ILE A 33 5.04 6.72 7.92
CA ILE A 33 4.17 6.26 9.01
C ILE A 33 3.50 7.45 9.70
N ARG A 34 4.26 8.50 10.04
CA ARG A 34 3.72 9.71 10.70
C ARG A 34 2.62 10.39 9.86
N HIS A 35 2.73 10.34 8.55
CA HIS A 35 1.81 10.97 7.62
C HIS A 35 0.78 10.01 7.00
N ASN A 36 0.65 8.77 7.51
CA ASN A 36 -0.26 7.75 6.99
C ASN A 36 -0.09 7.45 5.50
N VAL A 37 1.13 7.59 4.98
CA VAL A 37 1.48 7.21 3.61
C VAL A 37 1.80 5.72 3.60
N PRO A 38 1.06 4.88 2.87
CA PRO A 38 1.32 3.45 2.79
C PRO A 38 2.72 3.16 2.27
N LEU A 39 3.36 2.16 2.86
CA LEU A 39 4.70 1.70 2.51
C LEU A 39 4.64 0.27 1.97
N ILE A 40 5.18 0.06 0.77
CA ILE A 40 5.27 -1.24 0.12
C ILE A 40 6.74 -1.58 -0.09
N THR A 41 7.16 -2.73 0.45
CA THR A 41 8.56 -3.18 0.41
C THR A 41 8.82 -4.34 -0.53
N THR A 42 7.78 -4.91 -1.14
CA THR A 42 7.87 -6.07 -2.03
C THR A 42 7.23 -5.79 -3.38
N LEU A 43 7.81 -6.36 -4.45
CA LEU A 43 7.24 -6.26 -5.79
C LEU A 43 5.86 -6.92 -5.89
N SER A 44 5.62 -8.04 -5.19
CA SER A 44 4.32 -8.70 -5.17
C SER A 44 3.23 -7.84 -4.54
N ALA A 45 3.53 -7.14 -3.43
CA ALA A 45 2.60 -6.20 -2.82
C ALA A 45 2.38 -4.96 -3.72
N ALA A 46 3.41 -4.49 -4.43
CA ALA A 46 3.27 -3.40 -5.40
C ALA A 46 2.33 -3.81 -6.55
N GLN A 47 2.50 -5.02 -7.09
CA GLN A 47 1.62 -5.58 -8.11
C GLN A 47 0.16 -5.72 -7.63
N ALA A 48 -0.04 -6.20 -6.39
CA ALA A 48 -1.36 -6.29 -5.78
C ALA A 48 -2.03 -4.91 -5.62
N ALA A 49 -1.28 -3.90 -5.15
CA ALA A 49 -1.77 -2.54 -5.00
C ALA A 49 -2.19 -1.92 -6.34
N VAL A 50 -1.37 -2.05 -7.38
CA VAL A 50 -1.70 -1.59 -8.74
C VAL A 50 -2.97 -2.28 -9.27
N SER A 51 -3.10 -3.59 -9.03
CA SER A 51 -4.27 -4.36 -9.45
C SER A 51 -5.54 -3.89 -8.73
N GLY A 52 -5.46 -3.63 -7.42
CA GLY A 52 -6.57 -3.08 -6.63
C GLY A 52 -6.98 -1.68 -7.09
N ILE A 53 -6.02 -0.78 -7.31
CA ILE A 53 -6.28 0.57 -7.83
C ILE A 53 -6.96 0.50 -9.20
N ARG A 54 -6.52 -0.39 -10.08
CA ARG A 54 -7.15 -0.60 -11.39
C ARG A 54 -8.60 -1.08 -11.25
N ALA A 55 -8.83 -2.09 -10.42
CA ALA A 55 -10.17 -2.63 -10.19
C ALA A 55 -11.14 -1.55 -9.67
N LEU A 56 -10.69 -0.69 -8.75
CA LEU A 56 -11.47 0.43 -8.21
C LEU A 56 -11.76 1.53 -9.24
N ARG A 57 -10.92 1.68 -10.28
CA ARG A 57 -11.15 2.63 -11.37
C ARG A 57 -12.11 2.10 -12.43
N GLU A 58 -12.12 0.78 -12.62
CA GLU A 58 -12.92 0.12 -13.66
C GLU A 58 -14.34 -0.23 -13.18
N LYS A 59 -14.53 -0.49 -11.88
CA LYS A 59 -15.79 -0.99 -11.32
C LYS A 59 -16.03 -0.43 -9.93
N ASP A 60 -17.30 -0.23 -9.60
CA ASP A 60 -17.70 0.15 -8.24
C ASP A 60 -17.42 -0.99 -7.24
N LEU A 61 -16.99 -0.59 -6.04
CA LEU A 61 -16.77 -1.51 -4.94
C LEU A 61 -18.11 -2.10 -4.49
N GLN A 62 -18.27 -3.41 -4.67
CA GLN A 62 -19.44 -4.14 -4.20
C GLN A 62 -19.21 -4.64 -2.77
N VAL A 63 -20.22 -4.50 -1.92
CA VAL A 63 -20.16 -4.93 -0.52
C VAL A 63 -21.01 -6.17 -0.34
N ARG A 64 -20.50 -7.17 0.38
CA ARG A 64 -21.24 -8.36 0.77
C ARG A 64 -21.01 -8.62 2.26
N SER A 65 -22.08 -8.95 2.98
CA SER A 65 -21.99 -9.28 4.40
C SER A 65 -21.30 -10.62 4.61
N LEU A 66 -20.56 -10.77 5.72
CA LEU A 66 -19.88 -12.02 6.07
C LEU A 66 -20.87 -13.20 6.18
N GLN A 67 -22.09 -12.96 6.64
CA GLN A 67 -23.15 -13.96 6.73
C GLN A 67 -23.50 -14.53 5.35
N MET A 68 -23.59 -13.68 4.32
CA MET A 68 -23.85 -14.12 2.94
C MET A 68 -22.68 -14.92 2.35
N HIS A 69 -21.44 -14.66 2.77
CA HIS A 69 -20.30 -15.48 2.37
C HIS A 69 -20.36 -16.89 2.98
N HIS A 70 -20.84 -17.02 4.22
CA HIS A 70 -20.92 -18.31 4.91
C HIS A 70 -22.19 -19.11 4.60
N SER A 71 -23.25 -18.48 4.12
CA SER A 71 -24.52 -19.15 3.80
C SER A 71 -24.46 -20.07 2.58
N GLY A 72 -23.49 -19.89 1.67
CA GLY A 72 -23.29 -20.75 0.49
C GLY A 72 -22.44 -22.00 0.74
N ASN A 73 -22.00 -22.23 1.98
CA ASN A 73 -21.17 -23.37 2.39
C ASN A 73 -21.96 -24.44 3.16
N ARG A 74 -23.29 -24.48 2.96
CA ARG A 74 -24.20 -25.48 3.52
C ARG A 74 -24.72 -26.40 2.44
#